data_AF-A0A2M6ZU27-F1
#
_entry.id   AF-A0A2M6ZU27-F1
#
_cell.length_a   1.000
_cell.length_b   1.000
_cell.length_c   1.000
_cell.angle_alpha   90.00
_cell.angle_beta   90.00
_cell.angle_gamma   90.00
#
_symmetry.space_group_name_H-M   'P 1'
#
loop_
_entity.id
_entity.type
_entity.pdbx_description
1 polymer ?
#
loop_
_entity_poly.entity_id
_entity_poly.type
_entity_poly.pdbx_seq_one_letter_code
_entity_poly.pdbx_strand_id
1 'polypeptide(L)'
;MSYFVKEIYYTLQGEGVHTGRPAVFVRFAGCNLWSGREEDRTDAVCRFCDTDFVGTDGPGGGKFASAEDLAWKIRQSWPDVPNSHPFVVCTGGEPLLQLDQTLVDAFHRVGFEVAIETNGTLKPPQGIDWICVSPKSGAELVLKVGNELKLIFPQANIDPKDYLHLEFENFRL
;
A
#
# COMPACT_ATOMS: atom_id res chain seq x y z
N MET A 1 16.51 5.10 7.65
CA MET A 1 16.46 4.11 6.56
C MET A 1 16.28 4.86 5.24
N SER A 2 16.73 4.34 4.10
CA SER A 2 16.40 4.94 2.80
C SER A 2 15.16 4.27 2.20
N TYR A 3 14.34 5.04 1.50
CA TYR A 3 13.10 4.57 0.86
C TYR A 3 13.19 4.71 -0.65
N PHE A 4 12.78 3.68 -1.37
CA PHE A 4 12.77 3.60 -2.83
C PHE A 4 11.32 3.63 -3.29
N VAL A 5 10.95 4.73 -3.95
CA VAL A 5 9.57 5.02 -4.33
C VAL A 5 9.48 5.08 -5.85
N LYS A 6 8.59 4.27 -6.42
CA LYS A 6 8.28 4.27 -7.86
C LYS A 6 7.67 5.59 -8.27
N GLU A 7 6.64 6.03 -7.55
CA GLU A 7 5.90 7.25 -7.86
C GLU A 7 5.13 7.80 -6.66
N ILE A 8 4.86 9.11 -6.70
CA ILE A 8 4.06 9.86 -5.73
C ILE A 8 3.13 10.79 -6.50
N TYR A 9 1.83 10.67 -6.27
CA TYR A 9 0.82 11.50 -6.96
C TYR A 9 -0.43 11.72 -6.12
N TYR A 10 -1.06 12.88 -6.30
CA TYR A 10 -2.34 13.22 -5.66
C TYR A 10 -3.50 12.86 -6.59
N THR A 11 -4.46 12.10 -6.07
CA THR A 11 -5.64 11.66 -6.81
C THR A 11 -6.78 11.31 -5.84
N LEU A 12 -7.85 10.68 -6.33
CA LEU A 12 -8.85 10.02 -5.51
C LEU A 12 -8.51 8.53 -5.36
N GLN A 13 -8.70 7.95 -4.17
CA GLN A 13 -8.67 6.50 -3.98
C GLN A 13 -9.74 5.86 -4.87
N GLY A 14 -9.35 4.88 -5.68
CA GLY A 14 -10.23 4.23 -6.66
C GLY A 14 -10.92 2.98 -6.11
N GLU A 15 -10.49 2.48 -4.96
CA GLU A 15 -10.88 1.16 -4.46
C GLU A 15 -11.30 1.16 -2.98
N GLY A 16 -12.02 0.10 -2.60
CA GLY A 16 -12.36 -0.19 -1.22
C GLY A 16 -13.28 0.83 -0.55
N VAL A 17 -13.30 0.83 0.79
CA VAL A 17 -14.19 1.70 1.59
C VAL A 17 -13.92 3.17 1.34
N HIS A 18 -12.67 3.54 1.06
CA HIS A 18 -12.26 4.92 0.81
C HIS A 18 -12.37 5.36 -0.65
N THR A 19 -13.07 4.61 -1.50
CA THR A 19 -13.31 5.02 -2.89
C THR A 19 -13.86 6.47 -2.96
N GLY A 20 -13.23 7.31 -3.78
CA GLY A 20 -13.58 8.73 -3.95
C GLY A 20 -12.94 9.68 -2.94
N ARG A 21 -12.22 9.18 -1.92
CA ARG A 21 -11.50 10.01 -0.95
C ARG A 21 -10.23 10.59 -1.58
N PRO A 22 -9.97 11.91 -1.51
CA PRO A 22 -8.69 12.48 -1.91
C PRO A 22 -7.52 11.90 -1.13
N ALA A 23 -6.46 11.53 -1.83
CA ALA A 23 -5.29 10.86 -1.28
C ALA A 23 -4.01 11.26 -2.03
N VAL A 24 -2.89 11.32 -1.32
CA VAL A 24 -1.57 11.17 -1.96
C VAL A 24 -1.22 9.69 -1.96
N PHE A 25 -0.99 9.12 -3.13
CA PHE A 25 -0.47 7.77 -3.27
C PHE A 25 1.05 7.79 -3.20
N VAL A 26 1.61 6.85 -2.45
CA VAL A 26 3.04 6.59 -2.36
C VAL A 26 3.24 5.14 -2.75
N ARG A 27 3.71 4.93 -3.99
CA ARG A 27 3.98 3.60 -4.51
C ARG A 27 5.43 3.26 -4.27
N PHE A 28 5.72 2.43 -3.28
CA PHE A 28 7.08 1.91 -3.06
C PHE A 28 7.51 1.00 -4.21
N ALA A 29 8.82 0.87 -4.38
CA ALA A 29 9.40 -0.03 -5.37
C ALA A 29 9.56 -1.45 -4.80
N GLY A 30 9.30 -2.46 -5.62
CA GLY A 30 9.50 -3.88 -5.30
C GLY A 30 8.35 -4.57 -4.57
N CYS A 31 8.28 -5.90 -4.71
CA CYS A 31 7.29 -6.78 -4.08
C CYS A 31 7.96 -8.11 -3.69
N ASN A 32 7.45 -8.78 -2.66
CA ASN A 32 7.92 -10.10 -2.25
C ASN A 32 7.21 -11.26 -2.96
N LEU A 33 6.15 -10.99 -3.73
CA LEU A 33 5.35 -12.02 -4.42
C LEU A 33 5.57 -12.07 -5.94
N TRP A 34 6.24 -11.06 -6.50
CA TRP A 34 6.63 -10.99 -7.90
C TRP A 34 7.78 -9.98 -8.05
N SER A 35 8.76 -10.27 -8.91
CA SER A 35 9.89 -9.37 -9.17
C SER A 35 9.49 -8.07 -9.87
N GLY A 36 8.31 -8.03 -10.50
CA GLY A 36 7.87 -6.95 -11.37
C GLY A 36 8.38 -7.07 -12.81
N ARG A 37 9.14 -8.14 -13.11
CA ARG A 37 9.64 -8.44 -14.46
C ARG A 37 8.72 -9.43 -15.14
N GLU A 38 8.36 -9.15 -16.38
CA GLU A 38 7.44 -9.99 -17.16
C GLU A 38 7.98 -11.40 -17.39
N GLU A 39 9.30 -11.54 -17.54
CA GLU A 39 9.95 -12.85 -17.67
C GLU A 39 9.75 -13.76 -16.46
N ASP A 40 9.49 -13.21 -15.27
CA ASP A 40 9.28 -13.98 -14.04
C ASP A 40 7.80 -14.20 -13.71
N ARG A 41 6.87 -13.56 -14.45
CA ARG A 41 5.43 -13.52 -14.11
C ARG A 41 4.79 -14.91 -14.06
N THR A 42 5.21 -15.82 -14.93
CA THR A 42 4.66 -17.19 -14.99
C THR A 42 5.00 -18.03 -13.77
N ASP A 43 6.14 -17.76 -13.12
CA ASP A 43 6.63 -18.51 -11.96
C ASP A 43 6.39 -17.78 -10.64
N ALA A 44 5.98 -16.52 -10.70
CA ALA A 44 5.64 -15.71 -9.53
C ALA A 44 4.47 -16.28 -8.72
N VAL A 45 4.40 -15.90 -7.44
CA VAL A 45 3.26 -16.19 -6.57
C VAL A 45 2.07 -15.33 -6.99
N CYS A 46 2.27 -14.02 -7.17
CA CYS A 46 1.25 -13.12 -7.72
C CYS A 46 1.45 -12.94 -9.22
N ARG A 47 0.51 -13.43 -10.05
CA ARG A 47 0.65 -13.44 -11.53
C ARG A 47 -0.23 -12.42 -12.25
N PHE A 48 -1.17 -11.81 -11.54
CA PHE A 48 -2.20 -10.93 -12.09
C PHE A 48 -1.97 -9.45 -11.76
N CYS A 49 -0.78 -9.09 -11.28
CA CYS A 49 -0.47 -7.70 -10.96
C CYS A 49 -0.58 -6.81 -12.21
N ASP A 50 -1.30 -5.71 -12.07
CA ASP A 50 -1.57 -4.68 -13.09
C ASP A 50 -0.64 -3.46 -12.97
N THR A 51 0.20 -3.46 -11.94
CA THR A 51 0.98 -2.31 -11.51
C THR A 51 2.45 -2.45 -11.92
N ASP A 52 3.02 -1.38 -12.48
CA ASP A 52 4.48 -1.19 -12.57
C ASP A 52 5.02 -0.65 -11.25
N PHE A 53 5.88 -1.43 -10.58
CA PHE A 53 6.55 -1.07 -9.33
C PHE A 53 8.08 -1.24 -9.41
N VAL A 54 8.64 -1.41 -10.62
CA VAL A 54 10.07 -1.59 -10.81
C VAL A 54 10.74 -0.23 -10.98
N GLY A 55 11.82 0.01 -10.22
CA GLY A 55 12.58 1.25 -10.27
C GLY A 55 11.95 2.40 -9.48
N THR A 56 12.51 3.60 -9.67
CA THR A 56 12.14 4.83 -8.95
C THR A 56 12.01 6.02 -9.90
N ASP A 57 11.49 5.77 -11.08
CA ASP A 57 11.52 6.65 -12.25
C ASP A 57 10.14 7.24 -12.63
N GLY A 58 9.09 6.89 -11.88
CA GLY A 58 7.76 7.43 -12.06
C GLY A 58 7.62 8.86 -11.52
N PRO A 59 6.44 9.49 -11.73
CA PRO A 59 6.20 10.87 -11.30
C PRO A 59 6.40 11.04 -9.80
N GLY A 60 7.26 11.98 -9.39
CA GLY A 60 7.59 12.19 -7.98
C GLY A 60 8.38 11.06 -7.32
N GLY A 61 8.72 10.00 -8.06
CA GLY A 61 9.53 8.88 -7.61
C GLY A 61 10.98 9.26 -7.36
N GLY A 62 11.69 8.37 -6.65
CA GLY A 62 13.09 8.55 -6.33
C GLY A 62 13.55 7.73 -5.13
N LYS A 63 14.81 7.97 -4.76
CA LYS A 63 15.39 7.47 -3.51
C LYS A 63 15.39 8.58 -2.47
N PHE A 64 14.70 8.34 -1.37
CA PHE A 64 14.60 9.27 -0.24
C PHE A 64 15.57 8.81 0.86
N ALA A 65 16.40 9.72 1.36
CA ALA A 65 17.46 9.38 2.31
C ALA A 65 16.93 9.18 3.74
N SER A 66 15.82 9.84 4.07
CA SER A 66 15.18 9.82 5.39
C SER A 66 13.65 9.79 5.30
N ALA A 67 13.01 9.52 6.45
CA ALA A 67 11.55 9.50 6.56
C ALA A 67 10.97 10.91 6.41
N GLU A 68 11.69 11.88 6.96
CA GLU A 68 11.37 13.30 6.89
C GLU A 68 11.39 13.80 5.44
N ASP A 69 12.38 13.41 4.63
CA ASP A 69 12.44 13.81 3.22
C ASP A 69 11.21 13.32 2.44
N LEU A 70 10.81 12.06 2.66
CA LEU A 70 9.65 11.47 2.01
C LEU A 70 8.35 12.12 2.51
N ALA A 71 8.19 12.29 3.82
CA ALA A 71 7.03 12.94 4.41
C ALA A 71 6.85 14.39 3.90
N TRP A 72 7.93 15.16 3.81
CA TRP A 72 7.90 16.50 3.23
C TRP A 72 7.51 16.49 1.75
N LYS A 73 8.06 15.55 0.97
CA LYS A 73 7.70 15.41 -0.45
C LYS A 73 6.21 15.12 -0.63
N ILE A 74 5.65 14.22 0.17
CA ILE A 74 4.22 13.87 0.16
C ILE A 74 3.35 15.06 0.60
N ARG A 75 3.79 15.80 1.62
CA ARG A 75 3.06 17.00 2.06
C ARG A 75 2.99 18.08 0.99
N GLN A 76 4.02 18.22 0.16
CA GLN A 76 4.02 19.14 -0.98
C GLN A 76 3.08 18.70 -2.12
N SER A 77 2.75 17.40 -2.20
CA SER A 77 1.78 16.89 -3.16
C SER A 77 0.33 17.13 -2.74
N TRP A 78 0.08 17.45 -1.46
CA TRP A 78 -1.25 17.77 -0.96
C TRP A 78 -1.58 19.25 -1.20
N PRO A 79 -2.76 19.60 -1.76
CA PRO A 79 -3.13 20.98 -2.01
C PRO A 79 -3.30 21.78 -0.71
N ASP A 80 -2.87 23.03 -0.71
CA ASP A 80 -2.97 23.91 0.47
C ASP A 80 -4.40 24.45 0.64
N VAL A 81 -5.28 23.59 1.16
CA VAL A 81 -6.68 23.88 1.39
C VAL A 81 -6.94 23.95 2.91
N PRO A 82 -7.50 25.07 3.43
CA PRO A 82 -7.88 25.18 4.83
C PRO A 82 -8.85 24.07 5.25
N ASN A 83 -8.69 23.54 6.46
CA ASN A 83 -9.50 22.45 7.02
C ASN A 83 -9.53 21.18 6.15
N SER A 84 -8.50 20.94 5.34
CA SER A 84 -8.34 19.65 4.68
C SER A 84 -7.86 18.58 5.66
N HIS A 85 -8.17 17.32 5.34
CA HIS A 85 -7.72 16.14 6.09
C HIS A 85 -6.77 15.34 5.20
N PRO A 86 -5.44 15.62 5.25
CA PRO A 86 -4.46 14.92 4.43
C PRO A 86 -4.51 13.41 4.67
N PHE A 87 -4.50 12.67 3.57
CA PHE A 87 -4.59 11.21 3.59
C PHE A 87 -3.57 10.63 2.63
N VAL A 88 -2.75 9.68 3.12
CA VAL A 88 -1.71 9.03 2.33
C VAL A 88 -2.03 7.56 2.21
N VAL A 89 -1.98 7.05 0.98
CA VAL A 89 -2.12 5.61 0.70
C VAL A 89 -0.74 5.07 0.35
N CYS A 90 -0.15 4.34 1.28
CA CYS A 90 1.10 3.60 1.09
C CYS A 90 0.80 2.29 0.36
N THR A 91 1.40 2.10 -0.80
CA THR A 91 1.20 0.94 -1.69
C THR A 91 2.52 0.59 -2.40
N GLY A 92 2.50 -0.33 -3.36
CA GLY A 92 3.56 -0.53 -4.35
C GLY A 92 4.79 -1.31 -3.87
N GLY A 93 5.35 -2.20 -4.68
CA GLY A 93 4.59 -3.43 -4.87
C GLY A 93 4.05 -3.88 -3.51
N GLU A 94 4.92 -4.32 -2.58
CA GLU A 94 4.54 -4.53 -1.18
C GLU A 94 5.09 -3.40 -0.27
N PRO A 95 4.24 -2.50 0.28
CA PRO A 95 4.69 -1.35 1.07
C PRO A 95 5.41 -1.77 2.35
N LEU A 96 5.03 -2.89 2.98
CA LEU A 96 5.62 -3.34 4.25
C LEU A 96 7.05 -3.88 4.12
N LEU A 97 7.62 -3.92 2.91
CA LEU A 97 9.05 -4.13 2.72
C LEU A 97 9.89 -2.91 3.11
N GLN A 98 9.29 -1.72 3.13
CA GLN A 98 10.00 -0.46 3.35
C GLN A 98 9.35 0.44 4.41
N LEU A 99 8.03 0.38 4.58
CA LEU A 99 7.30 1.19 5.56
C LEU A 99 7.64 0.75 6.99
N ASP A 100 8.34 1.63 7.72
CA ASP A 100 8.78 1.43 9.10
C ASP A 100 8.11 2.43 10.06
N GLN A 101 8.32 2.24 11.37
CA GLN A 101 7.74 3.11 12.40
C GLN A 101 8.14 4.57 12.20
N THR A 102 9.40 4.82 11.85
CA THR A 102 9.93 6.18 11.62
C THR A 102 9.15 6.91 10.54
N LEU A 103 8.78 6.21 9.45
CA LEU A 103 8.04 6.81 8.36
C LEU A 103 6.57 7.07 8.69
N VAL A 104 5.92 6.15 9.42
CA VAL A 104 4.55 6.38 9.93
C VAL A 104 4.50 7.61 10.82
N ASP A 105 5.41 7.70 11.80
CA ASP A 105 5.51 8.85 12.70
C ASP A 105 5.78 10.15 11.90
N ALA A 106 6.62 10.08 10.86
CA ALA A 106 6.89 11.23 10.01
C ALA A 106 5.66 11.71 9.23
N PHE A 107 4.84 10.80 8.69
CA PHE A 107 3.58 11.15 8.02
C PHE A 107 2.58 11.79 8.98
N HIS A 108 2.42 11.23 10.18
CA HIS A 108 1.57 11.82 11.21
C HIS A 108 2.04 13.22 11.61
N ARG A 109 3.35 13.44 11.77
CA ARG A 109 3.91 14.78 12.09
C ARG A 109 3.62 15.83 11.03
N VAL A 110 3.46 15.45 9.76
CA VAL A 110 3.07 16.36 8.67
C VAL A 110 1.57 16.36 8.40
N GLY A 111 0.78 15.76 9.31
CA GLY A 111 -0.68 15.89 9.38
C GLY A 111 -1.47 14.90 8.54
N PHE A 112 -0.83 13.81 8.07
CA PHE A 112 -1.52 12.79 7.28
C PHE A 112 -2.12 11.70 8.16
N GLU A 113 -3.32 11.26 7.83
CA GLU A 113 -3.79 9.90 8.13
C GLU A 113 -3.12 8.91 7.17
N VAL A 114 -2.69 7.76 7.69
CA VAL A 114 -1.89 6.76 6.96
C VAL A 114 -2.70 5.50 6.69
N ALA A 115 -2.89 5.20 5.41
CA ALA A 115 -3.45 3.94 4.93
C ALA A 115 -2.39 3.06 4.28
N ILE A 116 -2.56 1.74 4.36
CA ILE A 116 -1.77 0.77 3.59
C ILE A 116 -2.66 -0.09 2.70
N GLU A 117 -2.13 -0.43 1.52
CA GLU A 117 -2.63 -1.47 0.62
C GLU A 117 -1.56 -2.58 0.58
N THR A 118 -1.75 -3.65 1.34
CA THR A 118 -0.76 -4.73 1.53
C THR A 118 -1.28 -6.08 1.05
N ASN A 119 -0.37 -6.96 0.61
CA ASN A 119 -0.69 -8.35 0.30
C ASN A 119 -0.89 -9.22 1.56
N GLY A 120 -0.62 -8.68 2.76
CA GLY A 120 -0.90 -9.32 4.06
C GLY A 120 0.14 -10.35 4.51
N THR A 121 1.25 -10.51 3.79
CA THR A 121 2.32 -11.45 4.15
C THR A 121 3.26 -10.93 5.23
N LEU A 122 3.17 -9.64 5.58
CA LEU A 122 4.01 -8.95 6.56
C LEU A 122 3.13 -8.22 7.59
N LYS A 123 3.68 -8.00 8.78
CA LYS A 123 3.02 -7.22 9.84
C LYS A 123 3.39 -5.74 9.71
N PRO A 124 2.42 -4.81 9.80
CA PRO A 124 2.70 -3.39 9.75
C PRO A 124 3.32 -2.89 11.07
N PRO A 125 4.00 -1.74 11.03
CA PRO A 125 4.32 -0.96 12.24
C PRO A 125 3.04 -0.49 12.95
N GLN A 126 3.17 0.05 14.17
CA GLN A 126 2.05 0.61 14.90
C GLN A 126 1.66 1.99 14.34
N GLY A 127 0.40 2.38 14.53
CA GLY A 127 -0.09 3.70 14.13
C GLY A 127 -0.57 3.80 12.68
N ILE A 128 -0.69 2.71 11.93
CA ILE A 128 -1.42 2.74 10.66
C ILE A 128 -2.91 2.96 10.97
N ASP A 129 -3.49 4.01 10.39
CA ASP A 129 -4.87 4.42 10.62
C ASP A 129 -5.88 3.58 9.83
N TRP A 130 -5.46 3.07 8.65
CA TRP A 130 -6.29 2.22 7.81
C TRP A 130 -5.50 1.07 7.16
N ILE A 131 -5.87 -0.17 7.47
CA ILE A 131 -5.24 -1.38 6.95
C ILE A 131 -6.18 -2.06 5.95
N CYS A 132 -5.82 -1.99 4.66
CA CYS A 132 -6.43 -2.77 3.59
C CYS A 132 -5.54 -3.96 3.21
N VAL A 133 -6.07 -5.18 3.34
CA VAL A 133 -5.37 -6.42 3.03
C VAL A 133 -5.99 -7.08 1.81
N SER A 134 -5.15 -7.38 0.81
CA SER A 134 -5.56 -8.12 -0.37
C SER A 134 -4.79 -9.44 -0.46
N PRO A 135 -5.33 -10.54 0.08
CA PRO A 135 -4.65 -11.83 0.08
C PRO A 135 -4.44 -12.38 -1.34
N LYS A 136 -3.35 -13.12 -1.52
CA LYS A 136 -2.95 -13.70 -2.81
C LYS A 136 -2.85 -15.22 -2.67
N SER A 137 -3.39 -15.95 -3.64
CA SER A 137 -3.28 -17.41 -3.67
C SER A 137 -1.82 -17.84 -3.70
N GLY A 138 -1.49 -18.87 -2.91
CA GLY A 138 -0.11 -19.37 -2.79
C GLY A 138 0.79 -18.54 -1.87
N ALA A 139 0.30 -17.47 -1.25
CA ALA A 139 1.02 -16.71 -0.23
C ALA A 139 0.45 -16.96 1.17
N GLU A 140 1.31 -17.01 2.18
CA GLU A 140 0.88 -17.10 3.57
C GLU A 140 0.27 -15.77 4.04
N LEU A 141 -0.97 -15.80 4.52
CA LEU A 141 -1.62 -14.64 5.13
C LEU A 141 -1.24 -14.54 6.61
N VAL A 142 -0.31 -13.64 6.92
CA VAL A 142 0.14 -13.35 8.29
C VAL A 142 -0.77 -12.34 8.97
N LEU A 143 -1.23 -11.34 8.22
CA LEU A 143 -2.09 -10.27 8.72
C LEU A 143 -3.57 -10.67 8.62
N LYS A 144 -4.14 -11.03 9.76
CA LYS A 144 -5.50 -11.59 9.89
C LYS A 144 -6.51 -10.63 10.53
N VAL A 145 -6.08 -9.40 10.77
CA VAL A 145 -6.85 -8.32 11.38
C VAL A 145 -6.57 -7.02 10.63
N GLY A 146 -7.58 -6.18 10.48
CA GLY A 146 -7.46 -4.88 9.83
C GLY A 146 -8.83 -4.24 9.59
N ASN A 147 -8.85 -3.15 8.83
CA ASN A 147 -10.09 -2.43 8.56
C ASN A 147 -10.83 -3.01 7.35
N GLU A 148 -10.10 -3.46 6.34
CA GLU A 148 -10.68 -3.98 5.12
C GLU A 148 -9.89 -5.19 4.59
N LEU A 149 -10.61 -6.24 4.24
CA LEU A 149 -10.11 -7.31 3.38
C LEU A 149 -10.74 -7.16 2.00
N LYS A 150 -9.89 -6.84 1.01
CA LYS A 150 -10.26 -6.62 -0.39
C LYS A 150 -9.69 -7.74 -1.25
N LEU A 151 -10.48 -8.78 -1.45
CA LEU A 151 -10.06 -9.97 -2.18
C LEU A 151 -10.30 -9.78 -3.67
N ILE A 152 -9.23 -9.67 -4.45
CA ILE A 152 -9.32 -9.79 -5.91
C ILE A 152 -9.77 -11.21 -6.25
N PHE A 153 -10.85 -11.35 -7.01
CA PHE A 153 -11.45 -12.64 -7.33
C PHE A 153 -11.81 -12.70 -8.83
N PRO A 154 -11.70 -13.86 -9.51
CA PRO A 154 -11.31 -15.18 -8.99
C PRO A 154 -9.79 -15.36 -8.84
N GLN A 155 -9.41 -16.24 -7.90
CA GLN A 155 -8.05 -16.77 -7.76
C GLN A 155 -8.12 -18.29 -7.57
N ALA A 156 -7.12 -19.03 -8.07
CA ALA A 156 -7.06 -20.48 -7.88
C ALA A 156 -6.94 -20.81 -6.38
N ASN A 157 -7.57 -21.89 -5.92
CA ASN A 157 -7.46 -22.40 -4.56
C ASN A 157 -7.85 -21.41 -3.43
N ILE A 158 -8.67 -20.40 -3.75
CA ILE A 158 -9.26 -19.49 -2.76
C ILE A 158 -10.78 -19.57 -2.88
N ASP A 159 -11.46 -19.90 -1.78
CA ASP A 159 -12.89 -19.60 -1.59
C ASP A 159 -12.99 -18.31 -0.74
N PRO A 160 -13.72 -17.26 -1.19
CA PRO A 160 -13.97 -16.08 -0.37
C PRO A 160 -14.45 -16.37 1.06
N LYS A 161 -15.15 -17.49 1.27
CA LYS A 161 -15.62 -17.92 2.60
C LYS A 161 -14.50 -18.22 3.57
N ASP A 162 -13.32 -18.59 3.07
CA ASP A 162 -12.14 -18.88 3.89
C ASP A 162 -11.66 -17.66 4.67
N TYR A 163 -12.11 -16.45 4.32
CA TYR A 163 -11.70 -15.21 4.99
C TYR A 163 -12.76 -14.60 5.90
N LEU A 164 -14.00 -15.09 5.87
CA LEU A 164 -15.12 -14.50 6.63
C LEU A 164 -14.97 -14.63 8.15
N HIS A 165 -14.09 -15.52 8.61
CA HIS A 165 -13.79 -15.72 10.02
C HIS A 165 -12.68 -14.81 10.55
N LEU A 166 -12.03 -14.03 9.68
CA LEU A 166 -10.95 -13.12 10.05
C LEU A 166 -11.50 -11.81 10.62
N GLU A 167 -10.66 -11.10 11.38
CA GLU A 167 -11.05 -9.91 12.12
C GLU A 167 -10.92 -8.64 11.24
N PHE A 168 -11.71 -8.56 10.17
CA PHE A 168 -11.81 -7.38 9.32
C PHE A 168 -13.16 -6.70 9.44
N GLU A 169 -13.16 -5.37 9.56
CA GLU A 169 -14.39 -4.57 9.68
C GLU A 169 -15.19 -4.57 8.38
N ASN A 170 -14.51 -4.67 7.24
CA ASN A 170 -15.09 -4.65 5.91
C ASN A 170 -14.55 -5.79 5.05
N PHE A 171 -15.44 -6.40 4.26
CA PHE A 171 -15.08 -7.39 3.24
C PHE A 171 -15.54 -6.91 1.87
N ARG A 172 -14.65 -6.96 0.87
CA ARG A 172 -14.90 -6.56 -0.52
C ARG A 172 -14.34 -7.61 -1.48
N LEU A 173 -15.08 -7.83 -2.57
CA LEU A 173 -14.72 -8.67 -3.71
C LEU A 173 -14.56 -7.80 -4.95
#